data_AF-A0A4R7JV77-F1
#
_entry.id   AF-A0A4R7JV77-F1
#
_cell.length_a   1.000
_cell.length_b   1.000
_cell.length_c   1.000
_cell.angle_alpha   90.00
_cell.angle_beta   90.00
_cell.angle_gamma   90.00
#
_symmetry.space_group_name_H-M   'P 1'
#
loop_
_entity.id
_entity.type
_entity.pdbx_description
1 polymer ?
#
loop_
_entity_poly.entity_id
_entity_poly.type
_entity_poly.pdbx_seq_one_letter_code
_entity_poly.pdbx_strand_id
1 'polypeptide(L)'
;MADGAARPAREFVVEADGGSRGNPGPAGYGAVVLDPVTGETLMEAAEYLGVVTNNVAEYRGLLAGLRAARELDPDATVHVRMDSKLVVEQMSGRWKIKHPDMKPLATEAARVFPPGRVTYEWIPRAENKHADRLANEAMDAGARGERWLPSESTADLDAGGTARRAARGRGAGDGAPAGREAGPGGDRDGSAAGAAVGGGGETAVARARPGGGVVSGAGERGASAGRDAGARRDVDASASAGPAGAAVEGGRETEAPGERLAQAARTAGETAPAGTEARGDGAGDARRDGAGDARGDGTGTATAATAIAATAESPADADVRAAKAVASPGWGPPDLGAPATFVLLRHGETPLTPQKRFSGSGGSDPSLSPVGREQAEKVAASLARRGTIEAIVASPLARTRETAGIVAARLGLDVAVEEGLRETDFGAWEGLTFGEVRDRYPADLDAWLASPEAEPTGGGESFTATGVRIAATRDRLVSAYAGRTVLLVSHVTPIKTFLQLALGAPPESLFRMELSAASLSAVAYYADGGASVRLFNETSHLR
;
A
#
# COMPACT_ATOMS: atom_id res chain seq x y z
N MET A 1 -18.54 -35.31 -48.78
CA MET A 1 -17.70 -34.34 -48.04
C MET A 1 -18.15 -34.41 -46.60
N ALA A 2 -17.24 -34.47 -45.62
CA ALA A 2 -17.63 -34.55 -44.22
C ALA A 2 -18.16 -33.19 -43.75
N ASP A 3 -19.21 -33.21 -42.92
CA ASP A 3 -19.80 -31.98 -42.40
C ASP A 3 -18.87 -31.35 -41.36
N GLY A 4 -18.54 -30.08 -41.58
CA GLY A 4 -17.52 -29.34 -40.82
C GLY A 4 -18.08 -28.78 -39.53
N ALA A 5 -18.66 -29.63 -38.68
CA ALA A 5 -19.22 -29.24 -37.39
C ALA A 5 -18.16 -28.48 -36.57
N ALA A 6 -18.37 -27.17 -36.42
CA ALA A 6 -17.48 -26.31 -35.67
C ALA A 6 -17.37 -26.84 -34.24
N ARG A 7 -16.15 -27.10 -33.77
CA ARG A 7 -15.92 -27.36 -32.35
C ARG A 7 -16.39 -26.12 -31.58
N PRO A 8 -17.09 -26.28 -30.44
CA PRO A 8 -17.35 -25.14 -29.57
C PRO A 8 -16.02 -24.51 -29.19
N ALA A 9 -15.95 -23.18 -29.24
CA ALA A 9 -14.78 -22.42 -28.80
C ALA A 9 -14.41 -22.86 -27.38
N ARG A 10 -13.14 -23.19 -27.15
CA ARG A 10 -12.68 -23.52 -25.80
C ARG A 10 -12.70 -22.28 -24.91
N GLU A 11 -12.94 -22.47 -23.63
CA GLU A 11 -12.67 -21.47 -22.62
C GLU A 11 -11.36 -21.81 -21.92
N PHE A 12 -10.53 -20.80 -21.64
CA PHE A 12 -9.30 -20.92 -20.88
C PHE A 12 -9.26 -19.88 -19.77
N VAL A 13 -8.70 -20.24 -18.62
CA VAL A 13 -8.21 -19.26 -17.66
C VAL A 13 -6.73 -18.98 -17.96
N VAL A 14 -6.32 -17.71 -17.86
CA VAL A 14 -4.91 -17.30 -17.91
C VAL A 14 -4.56 -16.59 -16.62
N GLU A 15 -3.63 -17.16 -15.86
CA GLU A 15 -3.00 -16.49 -14.73
C GLU A 15 -1.64 -15.94 -15.13
N ALA A 16 -1.30 -14.75 -14.61
CA ALA A 16 -0.04 -14.09 -14.90
C ALA A 16 0.41 -13.16 -13.77
N ASP A 17 1.73 -13.03 -13.61
CA ASP A 17 2.40 -12.14 -12.66
C ASP A 17 3.74 -11.66 -13.24
N GLY A 18 4.31 -10.62 -12.64
CA GLY A 18 5.67 -10.18 -12.95
C GLY A 18 6.33 -9.53 -11.75
N GLY A 19 7.55 -9.96 -11.44
CA GLY A 19 8.35 -9.49 -10.31
C GLY A 19 9.55 -8.65 -10.75
N SER A 20 10.05 -7.80 -9.84
CA SER A 20 11.24 -6.96 -10.04
C SER A 20 12.01 -6.83 -8.72
N ARG A 21 13.24 -7.37 -8.66
CA ARG A 21 14.12 -7.35 -7.48
C ARG A 21 14.79 -5.99 -7.33
N GLY A 22 14.08 -5.07 -6.68
CA GLY A 22 14.27 -3.63 -6.85
C GLY A 22 13.50 -3.13 -8.07
N ASN A 23 13.01 -1.90 -8.07
CA ASN A 23 12.06 -1.41 -9.08
C ASN A 23 12.42 0.00 -9.59
N PRO A 24 13.06 0.14 -10.78
CA PRO A 24 13.46 -0.93 -11.70
C PRO A 24 14.60 -1.79 -11.17
N GLY A 25 14.68 -3.04 -11.62
CA GLY A 25 15.70 -4.01 -11.21
C GLY A 25 15.60 -5.31 -12.01
N PRO A 26 16.44 -6.32 -11.71
CA PRO A 26 16.34 -7.66 -12.28
C PRO A 26 14.93 -8.22 -12.14
N ALA A 27 14.27 -8.49 -13.26
CA ALA A 27 12.84 -8.73 -13.33
C ALA A 27 12.50 -9.89 -14.26
N GLY A 28 11.36 -10.54 -14.01
CA GLY A 28 10.87 -11.68 -14.79
C GLY A 28 9.36 -11.82 -14.68
N TYR A 29 8.76 -12.52 -15.63
CA TYR A 29 7.33 -12.84 -15.61
C TYR A 29 7.09 -14.33 -15.49
N GLY A 30 5.89 -14.66 -15.00
CA GLY A 30 5.32 -16.00 -15.04
C GLY A 30 3.89 -15.94 -15.54
N ALA A 31 3.48 -16.92 -16.32
CA ALA A 31 2.12 -17.08 -16.81
C ALA A 31 1.76 -18.55 -16.97
N VAL A 32 0.50 -18.90 -16.71
CA VAL A 32 -0.04 -20.25 -16.84
C VAL A 32 -1.42 -20.21 -17.50
N VAL A 33 -1.68 -21.16 -18.40
CA VAL A 33 -3.00 -21.39 -19.00
C VAL A 33 -3.62 -22.61 -18.33
N LEU A 34 -4.82 -22.44 -17.80
CA LEU A 34 -5.55 -23.46 -17.04
C LEU A 34 -6.84 -23.86 -17.78
N ASP A 35 -7.23 -25.13 -17.65
CA ASP A 35 -8.60 -25.56 -17.98
C ASP A 35 -9.59 -25.02 -16.92
N PRO A 36 -10.68 -24.34 -17.32
CA PRO A 36 -11.59 -23.68 -16.38
C PRO A 36 -12.45 -24.64 -15.56
N VAL A 37 -12.56 -25.92 -15.96
CA VAL A 37 -13.41 -26.93 -15.30
C VAL A 37 -12.59 -27.81 -14.36
N THR A 38 -11.37 -28.19 -14.76
CA THR A 38 -10.52 -29.08 -13.95
C THR A 38 -9.44 -28.35 -13.14
N GLY A 39 -9.07 -27.13 -13.52
CA GLY A 39 -7.90 -26.44 -12.99
C GLY A 39 -6.57 -27.01 -13.49
N GLU A 40 -6.58 -27.92 -14.47
CA GLU A 40 -5.37 -28.54 -15.02
C GLU A 40 -4.50 -27.50 -15.75
N THR A 41 -3.19 -27.52 -15.49
CA THR A 41 -2.21 -26.69 -16.19
C THR A 41 -1.99 -27.21 -17.60
N LEU A 42 -2.40 -26.42 -18.60
CA LEU A 42 -2.31 -26.75 -20.02
C LEU A 42 -1.01 -26.25 -20.67
N MET A 43 -0.49 -25.11 -20.20
CA MET A 43 0.78 -24.53 -20.67
C MET A 43 1.34 -23.53 -19.64
N GLU A 44 2.65 -23.50 -19.47
CA GLU A 44 3.38 -22.50 -18.67
C GLU A 44 4.30 -21.66 -19.57
N ALA A 45 4.52 -20.40 -19.21
CA ALA A 45 5.49 -19.53 -19.85
C ALA A 45 6.13 -18.57 -18.82
N ALA A 46 7.46 -18.58 -18.73
CA ALA A 46 8.21 -17.66 -17.86
C ALA A 46 9.52 -17.22 -18.52
N GLU A 47 9.96 -15.99 -18.26
CA GLU A 47 11.13 -15.40 -18.91
C GLU A 47 11.79 -14.31 -18.06
N TYR A 48 13.12 -14.27 -18.07
CA TYR A 48 13.89 -13.19 -17.47
C TYR A 48 13.98 -12.00 -18.43
N LEU A 49 13.63 -10.80 -17.95
CA LEU A 49 13.51 -9.58 -18.75
C LEU A 49 14.73 -8.65 -18.66
N GLY A 50 15.74 -9.02 -17.87
CA GLY A 50 16.82 -8.09 -17.51
C GLY A 50 16.33 -7.04 -16.52
N VAL A 51 16.76 -5.78 -16.70
CA VAL A 51 16.35 -4.66 -15.82
C VAL A 51 15.16 -3.93 -16.40
N VAL A 52 13.97 -4.13 -15.81
CA VAL A 52 12.73 -3.39 -16.12
C VAL A 52 12.00 -3.00 -14.81
N THR A 53 10.78 -2.47 -14.90
CA THR A 53 9.91 -2.21 -13.72
C THR A 53 8.90 -3.34 -13.53
N ASN A 54 8.38 -3.51 -12.30
CA ASN A 54 7.41 -4.56 -11.96
C ASN A 54 6.22 -4.60 -12.93
N ASN A 55 5.58 -3.44 -13.11
CA ASN A 55 4.44 -3.26 -14.01
C ASN A 55 4.77 -3.61 -15.49
N VAL A 56 6.02 -3.48 -15.93
CA VAL A 56 6.44 -3.92 -17.28
C VAL A 56 6.58 -5.44 -17.34
N ALA A 57 7.02 -6.08 -16.25
CA ALA A 57 7.03 -7.53 -16.14
C ALA A 57 5.61 -8.13 -16.12
N GLU A 58 4.68 -7.56 -15.34
CA GLU A 58 3.27 -7.97 -15.31
C GLU A 58 2.63 -7.91 -16.71
N TYR A 59 2.86 -6.82 -17.45
CA TYR A 59 2.38 -6.67 -18.84
C TYR A 59 3.03 -7.67 -19.81
N ARG A 60 4.26 -8.13 -19.55
CA ARG A 60 4.91 -9.21 -20.33
C ARG A 60 4.29 -10.57 -20.00
N GLY A 61 4.04 -10.86 -18.72
CA GLY A 61 3.34 -12.07 -18.28
C GLY A 61 1.96 -12.21 -18.91
N LEU A 62 1.15 -11.15 -18.86
CA LEU A 62 -0.14 -11.12 -19.55
C LEU A 62 -0.03 -11.43 -21.04
N LEU A 63 0.92 -10.77 -21.73
CA LEU A 63 1.12 -10.95 -23.16
C LEU A 63 1.58 -12.38 -23.50
N ALA A 64 2.40 -13.01 -22.63
CA ALA A 64 2.82 -14.40 -22.77
C ALA A 64 1.66 -15.38 -22.53
N GLY A 65 0.89 -15.22 -21.45
CA GLY A 65 -0.28 -16.06 -21.15
C GLY A 65 -1.36 -16.01 -22.23
N LEU A 66 -1.66 -14.80 -22.76
CA LEU A 66 -2.58 -14.66 -23.90
C LEU A 66 -2.03 -15.35 -25.16
N ARG A 67 -0.72 -15.33 -25.40
CA ARG A 67 -0.10 -16.03 -26.54
C ARG A 67 -0.19 -17.55 -26.39
N ALA A 68 0.12 -18.07 -25.21
CA ALA A 68 -0.01 -19.49 -24.86
C ALA A 68 -1.46 -19.98 -25.05
N ALA A 69 -2.45 -19.23 -24.57
CA ALA A 69 -3.87 -19.55 -24.78
C ALA A 69 -4.25 -19.56 -26.27
N ARG A 70 -3.73 -18.62 -27.07
CA ARG A 70 -3.98 -18.56 -28.52
C ARG A 70 -3.29 -19.69 -29.31
N GLU A 71 -2.17 -20.20 -28.80
CA GLU A 71 -1.49 -21.37 -29.39
C GLU A 71 -2.29 -22.66 -29.14
N LEU A 72 -2.92 -22.79 -27.97
CA LEU A 72 -3.79 -23.92 -27.62
C LEU A 72 -5.13 -23.92 -28.39
N ASP A 73 -5.76 -22.76 -28.57
CA ASP A 73 -6.91 -22.56 -29.45
C ASP A 73 -7.04 -21.05 -29.85
N PRO A 74 -6.84 -20.68 -31.14
CA PRO A 74 -6.92 -19.29 -31.57
C PRO A 74 -8.35 -18.74 -31.59
N ASP A 75 -9.37 -19.60 -31.47
CA ASP A 75 -10.78 -19.25 -31.37
C ASP A 75 -11.30 -19.33 -29.91
N ALA A 76 -10.43 -19.51 -28.91
CA ALA A 76 -10.85 -19.53 -27.51
C ALA A 76 -11.50 -18.21 -27.01
N THR A 77 -12.29 -18.33 -25.95
CA THR A 77 -12.52 -17.24 -24.98
C THR A 77 -11.55 -17.39 -23.81
N VAL A 78 -11.01 -16.27 -23.33
CA VAL A 78 -9.99 -16.25 -22.29
C VAL A 78 -10.44 -15.39 -21.12
N HIS A 79 -10.39 -15.96 -19.92
CA HIS A 79 -10.60 -15.29 -18.66
C HIS A 79 -9.25 -15.07 -17.97
N VAL A 80 -8.76 -13.82 -18.00
CA VAL A 80 -7.48 -13.46 -17.37
C VAL A 80 -7.71 -13.18 -15.89
N ARG A 81 -6.95 -13.86 -15.02
CA ARG A 81 -6.86 -13.56 -13.58
C ARG A 81 -5.45 -13.04 -13.27
N MET A 82 -5.33 -11.89 -12.61
CA MET A 82 -4.04 -11.36 -12.15
C MET A 82 -4.23 -10.61 -10.83
N ASP A 83 -3.22 -10.66 -9.94
CA ASP A 83 -3.20 -9.81 -8.74
C ASP A 83 -2.70 -8.39 -9.00
N SER A 84 -2.16 -8.10 -10.20
CA SER A 84 -1.99 -6.72 -10.67
C SER A 84 -3.33 -6.08 -11.04
N LYS A 85 -3.93 -5.41 -10.05
CA LYS A 85 -5.11 -4.55 -10.25
C LYS A 85 -4.84 -3.44 -11.27
N LEU A 86 -3.59 -2.99 -11.40
CA LEU A 86 -3.18 -2.00 -12.39
C LEU A 86 -3.37 -2.50 -13.82
N VAL A 87 -2.91 -3.73 -14.12
CA VAL A 87 -3.04 -4.33 -15.46
C VAL A 87 -4.51 -4.68 -15.74
N VAL A 88 -5.21 -5.31 -14.79
CA VAL A 88 -6.63 -5.70 -14.93
C VAL A 88 -7.52 -4.50 -15.26
N GLU A 89 -7.41 -3.40 -14.51
CA GLU A 89 -8.22 -2.19 -14.73
C GLU A 89 -7.87 -1.46 -16.03
N GLN A 90 -6.59 -1.46 -16.43
CA GLN A 90 -6.15 -0.85 -17.68
C GLN A 90 -6.58 -1.64 -18.91
N MET A 91 -6.44 -2.96 -18.87
CA MET A 91 -6.81 -3.86 -19.98
C MET A 91 -8.33 -4.04 -20.10
N SER A 92 -9.06 -3.90 -18.99
CA SER A 92 -10.53 -3.72 -19.00
C SER A 92 -10.98 -2.37 -19.58
N GLY A 93 -10.06 -1.47 -19.94
CA GLY A 93 -10.37 -0.12 -20.43
C GLY A 93 -10.92 0.85 -19.37
N ARG A 94 -11.01 0.42 -18.10
CA ARG A 94 -11.51 1.25 -16.98
C ARG A 94 -10.50 2.33 -16.59
N TRP A 95 -9.20 2.02 -16.63
CA TRP A 95 -8.12 2.96 -16.28
C TRP A 95 -7.28 3.36 -17.51
N LYS A 96 -6.91 4.65 -17.59
CA LYS A 96 -6.15 5.19 -18.72
C LYS A 96 -4.65 4.91 -18.60
N ILE A 97 -4.10 4.15 -19.56
CA ILE A 97 -2.67 3.87 -19.68
C ILE A 97 -1.89 5.14 -20.02
N LYS A 98 -1.16 5.69 -19.03
CA LYS A 98 -0.36 6.92 -19.17
C LYS A 98 1.12 6.65 -19.50
N HIS A 99 1.71 5.61 -18.92
CA HIS A 99 3.14 5.29 -19.06
C HIS A 99 3.54 5.07 -20.54
N PRO A 100 4.72 5.51 -21.01
CA PRO A 100 5.16 5.23 -22.37
C PRO A 100 5.26 3.72 -22.63
N ASP A 101 5.98 2.98 -21.77
CA ASP A 101 6.37 1.59 -22.05
C ASP A 101 5.22 0.58 -21.97
N MET A 102 4.12 0.93 -21.26
CA MET A 102 2.93 0.08 -21.14
C MET A 102 2.02 0.17 -22.37
N LYS A 103 2.02 1.30 -23.10
CA LYS A 103 1.12 1.49 -24.25
C LYS A 103 1.41 0.51 -25.39
N PRO A 104 2.68 0.21 -25.78
CA PRO A 104 2.98 -0.86 -26.72
C PRO A 104 2.46 -2.21 -26.24
N LEU A 105 2.79 -2.61 -25.01
CA LEU A 105 2.47 -3.93 -24.45
C LEU A 105 0.94 -4.16 -24.36
N ALA A 106 0.19 -3.16 -23.89
CA ALA A 106 -1.27 -3.20 -23.89
C ALA A 106 -1.88 -3.25 -25.30
N THR A 107 -1.31 -2.50 -26.25
CA THR A 107 -1.72 -2.54 -27.67
C THR A 107 -1.41 -3.89 -28.32
N GLU A 108 -0.35 -4.56 -27.87
CA GLU A 108 0.06 -5.89 -28.33
C GLU A 108 -0.85 -6.97 -27.73
N ALA A 109 -1.09 -6.94 -26.42
CA ALA A 109 -2.01 -7.84 -25.71
C ALA A 109 -3.45 -7.74 -26.25
N ALA A 110 -3.96 -6.53 -26.44
CA ALA A 110 -5.29 -6.27 -27.02
C ALA A 110 -5.43 -6.66 -28.51
N ARG A 111 -4.36 -7.15 -29.16
CA ARG A 111 -4.36 -7.72 -30.51
C ARG A 111 -4.18 -9.24 -30.53
N VAL A 112 -3.95 -9.88 -29.38
CA VAL A 112 -3.79 -11.35 -29.32
C VAL A 112 -5.12 -12.05 -29.61
N PHE A 113 -6.23 -11.54 -29.11
CA PHE A 113 -7.57 -12.04 -29.41
C PHE A 113 -8.49 -10.93 -29.95
N PRO A 114 -9.58 -11.29 -30.67
CA PRO A 114 -10.61 -10.31 -31.06
C PRO A 114 -11.27 -9.63 -29.83
N PRO A 115 -11.71 -8.37 -29.94
CA PRO A 115 -12.47 -7.70 -28.89
C PRO A 115 -13.68 -8.52 -28.42
N GLY A 116 -13.89 -8.59 -27.12
CA GLY A 116 -14.97 -9.37 -26.51
C GLY A 116 -14.66 -10.85 -26.24
N ARG A 117 -13.52 -11.41 -26.71
CA ARG A 117 -13.09 -12.77 -26.34
C ARG A 117 -12.22 -12.83 -25.07
N VAL A 118 -11.74 -11.69 -24.56
CA VAL A 118 -10.94 -11.63 -23.33
C VAL A 118 -11.68 -10.86 -22.25
N THR A 119 -11.80 -11.46 -21.07
CA THR A 119 -12.24 -10.81 -19.83
C THR A 119 -11.08 -10.72 -18.84
N TYR A 120 -11.13 -9.77 -17.90
CA TYR A 120 -10.06 -9.55 -16.91
C TYR A 120 -10.65 -9.43 -15.51
N GLU A 121 -10.20 -10.27 -14.61
CA GLU A 121 -10.54 -10.31 -13.19
C GLU A 121 -9.29 -10.06 -12.33
N TRP A 122 -9.49 -9.40 -11.19
CA TRP A 122 -8.46 -9.23 -10.20
C TRP A 122 -8.62 -10.28 -9.10
N ILE A 123 -7.55 -11.02 -8.81
CA ILE A 123 -7.51 -12.02 -7.73
C ILE A 123 -6.51 -11.62 -6.63
N PRO A 124 -6.70 -12.03 -5.38
CA PRO A 124 -5.69 -11.88 -4.33
C PRO A 124 -4.37 -12.59 -4.69
N ARG A 125 -3.21 -12.04 -4.29
CA ARG A 125 -1.89 -12.68 -4.49
C ARG A 125 -1.76 -14.05 -3.82
N ALA A 126 -2.57 -14.31 -2.79
CA ALA A 126 -2.68 -15.63 -2.16
C ALA A 126 -3.25 -16.72 -3.08
N GLU A 127 -3.88 -16.34 -4.19
CA GLU A 127 -4.44 -17.22 -5.21
C GLU A 127 -3.52 -17.28 -6.46
N ASN A 128 -2.91 -16.16 -6.89
CA ASN A 128 -2.01 -16.09 -8.06
C ASN A 128 -0.61 -16.75 -7.86
N LYS A 129 -0.48 -17.69 -6.91
CA LYS A 129 0.79 -18.31 -6.48
C LYS A 129 1.53 -19.05 -7.59
N HIS A 130 0.82 -19.56 -8.59
CA HIS A 130 1.44 -20.32 -9.69
C HIS A 130 2.24 -19.40 -10.60
N ALA A 131 1.68 -18.24 -10.97
CA ALA A 131 2.38 -17.25 -11.78
C ALA A 131 3.50 -16.53 -11.01
N ASP A 132 3.31 -16.25 -9.70
CA ASP A 132 4.35 -15.73 -8.80
C ASP A 132 5.55 -16.67 -8.70
N ARG A 133 5.33 -17.98 -8.53
CA ARG A 133 6.40 -18.99 -8.54
C ARG A 133 7.19 -18.95 -9.86
N LEU A 134 6.48 -18.98 -10.99
CA LEU A 134 7.10 -18.92 -12.33
C LEU A 134 7.90 -17.63 -12.55
N ALA A 135 7.40 -16.47 -12.10
CA ALA A 135 8.11 -15.19 -12.18
C ALA A 135 9.42 -15.20 -11.36
N ASN A 136 9.39 -15.82 -10.18
CA ASN A 136 10.58 -15.98 -9.34
C ASN A 136 11.59 -16.99 -9.91
N GLU A 137 11.15 -18.16 -10.37
CA GLU A 137 11.99 -19.13 -11.08
C GLU A 137 12.71 -18.50 -12.29
N ALA A 138 12.01 -17.66 -13.06
CA ALA A 138 12.57 -16.91 -14.16
C ALA A 138 13.63 -15.88 -13.72
N MET A 139 13.39 -15.13 -12.63
CA MET A 139 14.38 -14.22 -12.06
C MET A 139 15.61 -14.96 -11.52
N ASP A 140 15.46 -16.16 -10.95
CA ASP A 140 16.57 -16.96 -10.45
C ASP A 140 17.37 -17.64 -11.57
N ALA A 141 16.74 -18.11 -12.65
CA ALA A 141 17.46 -18.53 -13.85
C ALA A 141 18.25 -17.35 -14.45
N GLY A 142 17.62 -16.18 -14.57
CA GLY A 142 18.25 -14.95 -15.03
C GLY A 142 19.46 -14.52 -14.19
N ALA A 143 19.38 -14.67 -12.87
CA ALA A 143 20.49 -14.40 -11.95
C ALA A 143 21.69 -15.35 -12.12
N ARG A 144 21.46 -16.57 -12.62
CA ARG A 144 22.52 -17.53 -12.98
C ARG A 144 23.06 -17.32 -14.41
N GLY A 145 22.44 -16.43 -15.20
CA GLY A 145 22.74 -16.24 -16.62
C GLY A 145 22.10 -17.31 -17.54
N GLU A 146 21.15 -18.07 -17.00
CA GLU A 146 20.42 -19.14 -17.66
C GLU A 146 19.09 -18.62 -18.24
N ARG A 147 18.42 -19.45 -19.05
CA ARG A 147 17.01 -19.23 -19.43
C ARG A 147 16.16 -20.27 -18.70
N TRP A 148 15.04 -19.84 -18.15
CA TRP A 148 14.05 -20.74 -17.57
C TRP A 148 13.57 -21.75 -18.61
N LEU A 149 13.36 -22.99 -18.17
CA LEU A 149 12.85 -24.10 -18.97
C LEU A 149 11.65 -24.73 -18.24
N PRO A 150 10.54 -25.08 -18.93
CA PRO A 150 9.41 -25.76 -18.29
C PRO A 150 9.78 -27.07 -17.58
N SER A 151 10.83 -27.76 -18.03
CA SER A 151 11.36 -28.98 -17.41
C SER A 151 12.11 -28.74 -16.08
N GLU A 152 12.36 -27.49 -15.71
CA GLU A 152 13.02 -27.08 -14.47
C GLU A 152 12.04 -26.41 -13.49
N SER A 153 10.76 -26.26 -13.85
CA SER A 153 9.76 -25.72 -12.95
C SER A 153 9.53 -26.65 -11.76
N THR A 154 9.38 -26.07 -10.57
CA THR A 154 9.19 -26.79 -9.31
C THR A 154 7.74 -27.24 -9.07
N ALA A 155 6.93 -27.32 -10.13
CA ALA A 155 5.57 -27.83 -10.10
C ALA A 155 5.54 -29.36 -10.07
N ASP A 156 4.92 -29.94 -9.04
CA ASP A 156 4.36 -31.29 -9.15
C ASP A 156 3.23 -31.24 -10.19
N LEU A 157 3.44 -31.89 -11.35
CA LEU A 157 2.44 -32.05 -12.41
C LEU A 157 1.37 -33.11 -12.02
N ASP A 158 0.72 -32.91 -10.86
CA ASP A 158 -0.04 -33.96 -10.17
C ASP A 158 -1.49 -34.11 -10.67
N ALA A 159 -1.65 -34.23 -11.99
CA ALA A 159 -2.91 -34.60 -12.66
C ALA A 159 -2.92 -36.05 -13.19
N GLY A 160 -1.81 -36.80 -13.05
CA GLY A 160 -1.67 -38.15 -13.64
C GLY A 160 -1.99 -39.34 -12.72
N GLY A 161 -1.88 -39.19 -11.39
CA GLY A 161 -1.83 -40.33 -10.46
C GLY A 161 -3.20 -40.91 -10.06
N THR A 162 -4.18 -40.06 -9.78
CA THR A 162 -5.43 -40.42 -9.09
C THR A 162 -6.38 -41.26 -9.96
N ALA A 163 -6.64 -40.84 -11.19
CA ALA A 163 -7.51 -41.53 -12.14
C ALA A 163 -7.02 -42.97 -12.44
N ARG A 164 -5.70 -43.16 -12.58
CA ARG A 164 -5.10 -44.47 -12.90
C ARG A 164 -5.15 -45.47 -11.75
N ARG A 165 -5.29 -44.99 -10.50
CA ARG A 165 -5.46 -45.82 -9.31
C ARG A 165 -6.91 -46.24 -9.10
N ALA A 166 -7.88 -45.36 -9.38
CA ALA A 166 -9.31 -45.70 -9.38
C ALA A 166 -9.65 -46.80 -10.42
N ALA A 167 -9.07 -46.71 -11.62
CA ALA A 167 -9.29 -47.68 -12.71
C ALA A 167 -8.74 -49.11 -12.44
N ARG A 168 -7.91 -49.30 -11.40
CA ARG A 168 -7.39 -50.62 -10.99
C ARG A 168 -8.09 -51.23 -9.78
N GLY A 169 -9.04 -50.53 -9.16
CA GLY A 169 -9.76 -50.98 -7.96
C GLY A 169 -10.97 -51.89 -8.20
N ARG A 170 -11.21 -52.36 -9.43
CA ARG A 170 -12.39 -53.18 -9.80
C ARG A 170 -12.03 -54.31 -10.77
N GLY A 171 -11.34 -55.34 -10.28
CA GLY A 171 -11.08 -56.55 -11.07
C GLY A 171 -10.31 -57.62 -10.31
N ALA A 172 -10.85 -58.85 -10.33
CA ALA A 172 -10.33 -60.09 -9.73
C ALA A 172 -10.13 -60.11 -8.20
N GLY A 173 -10.64 -61.18 -7.57
CA GLY A 173 -10.27 -61.61 -6.22
C GLY A 173 -9.49 -62.94 -6.28
N ASP A 174 -9.22 -63.49 -5.10
CA ASP A 174 -8.75 -64.85 -4.80
C ASP A 174 -7.49 -65.37 -5.53
N GLY A 175 -6.37 -65.43 -4.81
CA GLY A 175 -5.14 -66.08 -5.28
C GLY A 175 -3.93 -65.88 -4.36
N ALA A 176 -3.68 -66.82 -3.45
CA ALA A 176 -2.50 -66.89 -2.58
C ALA A 176 -2.10 -68.37 -2.37
N PRO A 177 -0.89 -68.73 -1.87
CA PRO A 177 0.24 -67.88 -1.45
C PRO A 177 1.63 -68.36 -2.00
N ALA A 178 2.71 -67.85 -1.37
CA ALA A 178 4.13 -68.27 -1.41
C ALA A 178 5.07 -67.55 -2.43
N GLY A 179 6.32 -67.19 -2.07
CA GLY A 179 6.94 -67.13 -0.73
C GLY A 179 8.48 -67.14 -0.73
N ARG A 180 9.12 -66.46 0.24
CA ARG A 180 10.59 -66.38 0.49
C ARG A 180 11.39 -65.68 -0.65
N GLU A 181 12.61 -65.15 -0.49
CA GLU A 181 13.46 -64.89 0.70
C GLU A 181 14.34 -63.63 0.52
N ALA A 182 15.17 -63.29 1.51
CA ALA A 182 15.92 -62.02 1.60
C ALA A 182 17.34 -62.05 0.96
N GLY A 183 17.95 -60.87 0.76
CA GLY A 183 19.39 -60.72 0.47
C GLY A 183 19.81 -59.36 -0.15
N PRO A 184 20.60 -58.52 0.54
CA PRO A 184 21.11 -57.24 0.02
C PRO A 184 22.63 -57.22 -0.26
N GLY A 185 23.08 -56.21 -1.04
CA GLY A 185 24.50 -55.89 -1.32
C GLY A 185 24.77 -55.71 -2.82
N GLY A 186 25.70 -54.87 -3.28
CA GLY A 186 26.57 -53.94 -2.54
C GLY A 186 27.47 -53.12 -3.49
N ASP A 187 28.16 -52.14 -2.92
CA ASP A 187 29.16 -51.20 -3.47
C ASP A 187 29.95 -51.62 -4.75
N ARG A 188 30.19 -50.68 -5.70
CA ARG A 188 31.49 -49.94 -5.80
C ARG A 188 31.67 -48.96 -6.97
N ASP A 189 32.66 -48.10 -6.73
CA ASP A 189 33.31 -47.05 -7.52
C ASP A 189 33.61 -47.30 -9.01
N GLY A 190 33.81 -46.22 -9.76
CA GLY A 190 34.20 -46.28 -11.18
C GLY A 190 34.65 -44.95 -11.82
N SER A 191 35.43 -44.12 -11.14
CA SER A 191 35.96 -42.86 -11.71
C SER A 191 37.35 -43.02 -12.34
N ALA A 192 37.51 -42.62 -13.60
CA ALA A 192 38.79 -42.18 -14.18
C ALA A 192 38.58 -41.39 -15.49
N ALA A 193 39.35 -40.31 -15.68
CA ALA A 193 39.28 -39.43 -16.85
C ALA A 193 40.21 -39.88 -18.01
N GLY A 194 40.00 -39.28 -19.19
CA GLY A 194 40.96 -39.31 -20.31
C GLY A 194 40.80 -38.08 -21.21
N ALA A 195 41.91 -37.41 -21.57
CA ALA A 195 41.89 -36.13 -22.30
C ALA A 195 43.04 -35.96 -23.29
N ALA A 196 42.72 -35.51 -24.51
CA ALA A 196 43.58 -34.89 -25.55
C ALA A 196 42.64 -34.31 -26.64
N VAL A 197 42.64 -33.02 -27.01
CA VAL A 197 43.67 -32.16 -27.66
C VAL A 197 43.87 -32.45 -29.15
N GLY A 198 43.65 -31.44 -30.03
CA GLY A 198 44.25 -31.42 -31.37
C GLY A 198 43.55 -30.64 -32.51
N GLY A 199 43.76 -29.31 -32.61
CA GLY A 199 43.55 -28.50 -33.83
C GLY A 199 42.09 -28.18 -34.25
N GLY A 200 41.82 -27.20 -35.11
CA GLY A 200 42.72 -26.18 -35.68
C GLY A 200 42.30 -25.76 -37.11
N GLY A 201 41.83 -24.52 -37.30
CA GLY A 201 41.50 -23.97 -38.62
C GLY A 201 40.81 -22.60 -38.57
N GLU A 202 41.43 -21.58 -39.16
CA GLU A 202 40.93 -20.20 -39.25
C GLU A 202 40.63 -19.79 -40.71
N THR A 203 40.05 -18.59 -40.86
CA THR A 203 39.91 -17.79 -42.10
C THR A 203 38.89 -18.27 -43.15
N ALA A 204 38.23 -17.41 -43.92
CA ALA A 204 37.89 -15.98 -43.74
C ALA A 204 36.79 -15.61 -44.77
N VAL A 205 36.05 -14.51 -44.56
CA VAL A 205 35.17 -13.91 -45.58
C VAL A 205 35.41 -12.40 -45.66
N ALA A 206 35.53 -11.88 -46.88
CA ALA A 206 36.00 -10.51 -47.16
C ALA A 206 34.88 -9.46 -47.24
N ARG A 207 35.28 -8.18 -47.17
CA ARG A 207 34.41 -7.00 -47.41
C ARG A 207 34.19 -6.77 -48.91
N ALA A 208 33.02 -6.23 -49.28
CA ALA A 208 32.81 -5.58 -50.57
C ALA A 208 31.97 -4.28 -50.44
N ARG A 209 32.38 -3.25 -51.18
CA ARG A 209 31.80 -1.91 -51.40
C ARG A 209 32.61 -1.28 -52.56
N PRO A 210 32.20 -0.17 -53.21
CA PRO A 210 30.94 0.57 -53.12
C PRO A 210 30.25 0.73 -54.51
N GLY A 211 29.18 1.54 -54.56
CA GLY A 211 28.63 2.14 -55.78
C GLY A 211 27.73 3.32 -55.39
N GLY A 212 27.71 4.41 -56.17
CA GLY A 212 26.96 5.63 -55.82
C GLY A 212 26.58 6.47 -57.04
N GLY A 213 25.61 7.37 -56.84
CA GLY A 213 25.12 8.30 -57.86
C GLY A 213 24.26 9.40 -57.22
N VAL A 214 24.27 10.61 -57.79
CA VAL A 214 23.69 11.83 -57.19
C VAL A 214 23.06 12.71 -58.27
N VAL A 215 21.80 13.13 -58.09
CA VAL A 215 21.21 14.32 -58.74
C VAL A 215 20.15 14.96 -57.82
N SER A 216 20.00 16.29 -57.89
CA SER A 216 19.03 17.13 -57.14
C SER A 216 17.73 17.40 -57.92
N GLY A 217 16.68 17.96 -57.29
CA GLY A 217 15.52 18.51 -58.02
C GLY A 217 14.41 19.15 -57.16
N ALA A 218 14.30 20.48 -57.19
CA ALA A 218 13.46 21.35 -56.33
C ALA A 218 11.93 21.39 -56.61
N GLY A 219 11.18 22.06 -55.70
CA GLY A 219 9.77 22.50 -55.82
C GLY A 219 9.12 22.65 -54.42
N GLU A 220 8.73 23.82 -53.87
CA GLU A 220 7.91 24.97 -54.33
C GLU A 220 6.40 24.69 -54.45
N ARG A 221 5.44 25.59 -54.12
CA ARG A 221 5.38 26.82 -53.27
C ARG A 221 3.88 27.19 -53.05
N GLY A 222 3.56 28.11 -52.12
CA GLY A 222 2.24 28.79 -52.01
C GLY A 222 1.21 28.08 -51.10
N ALA A 223 0.45 28.70 -50.17
CA ALA A 223 0.22 30.08 -49.71
C ALA A 223 -0.84 30.97 -50.42
N SER A 224 -2.06 31.03 -49.84
CA SER A 224 -3.03 32.15 -49.83
C SER A 224 -4.19 31.83 -48.86
N ALA A 225 -4.76 32.64 -47.96
CA ALA A 225 -4.84 34.09 -47.67
C ALA A 225 -6.24 34.72 -47.92
N GLY A 226 -6.70 35.56 -46.99
CA GLY A 226 -8.04 36.21 -46.90
C GLY A 226 -8.61 36.05 -45.48
N ARG A 227 -8.73 37.06 -44.58
CA ARG A 227 -9.08 38.50 -44.65
C ARG A 227 -10.54 38.69 -45.12
N ASP A 228 -11.48 39.17 -44.32
CA ASP A 228 -11.53 40.43 -43.53
C ASP A 228 -12.13 40.23 -42.11
N ALA A 229 -11.91 41.03 -41.06
CA ALA A 229 -11.80 42.49 -40.83
C ALA A 229 -13.14 43.16 -40.39
N GLY A 230 -13.16 43.70 -39.16
CA GLY A 230 -14.36 44.25 -38.52
C GLY A 230 -14.12 44.71 -37.08
N ALA A 231 -13.29 45.74 -36.88
CA ALA A 231 -12.78 46.12 -35.56
C ALA A 231 -13.55 47.26 -34.85
N ARG A 232 -13.62 47.17 -33.52
CA ARG A 232 -13.47 48.27 -32.53
C ARG A 232 -13.13 47.66 -31.16
N ARG A 233 -11.89 47.86 -30.68
CA ARG A 233 -11.45 48.92 -29.74
C ARG A 233 -11.67 48.52 -28.27
N ASP A 234 -10.62 48.07 -27.59
CA ASP A 234 -9.72 48.84 -26.67
C ASP A 234 -10.17 48.52 -25.22
N VAL A 235 -9.33 48.26 -24.21
CA VAL A 235 -7.96 48.72 -23.92
C VAL A 235 -7.04 47.58 -23.40
N ASP A 236 -5.73 47.77 -23.54
CA ASP A 236 -4.57 47.11 -22.89
C ASP A 236 -4.69 46.79 -21.37
N ALA A 237 -3.87 45.92 -20.76
CA ALA A 237 -2.70 45.15 -21.24
C ALA A 237 -2.39 43.86 -20.43
N SER A 238 -1.46 43.07 -20.97
CA SER A 238 -0.67 41.93 -20.41
C SER A 238 -0.45 41.88 -18.87
N ALA A 239 -0.42 40.73 -18.18
CA ALA A 239 0.48 39.56 -18.34
C ALA A 239 1.98 39.93 -18.20
N SER A 240 2.92 39.15 -17.63
CA SER A 240 2.96 37.85 -16.92
C SER A 240 4.25 37.85 -16.02
N ALA A 241 4.71 36.83 -15.28
CA ALA A 241 4.39 35.39 -15.18
C ALA A 241 4.63 34.89 -13.73
N GLY A 242 5.22 33.69 -13.53
CA GLY A 242 5.60 33.13 -12.22
C GLY A 242 7.12 32.90 -12.06
N PRO A 243 7.62 32.60 -10.84
CA PRO A 243 9.05 32.50 -10.54
C PRO A 243 9.60 31.07 -10.51
N ALA A 244 10.89 30.91 -10.84
CA ALA A 244 11.69 29.73 -10.57
C ALA A 244 13.18 30.10 -10.44
N GLY A 245 13.95 29.29 -9.72
CA GLY A 245 15.43 29.36 -9.68
C GLY A 245 16.02 30.31 -8.64
N ALA A 246 16.83 29.77 -7.73
CA ALA A 246 17.81 30.51 -6.94
C ALA A 246 19.20 30.39 -7.59
N ALA A 247 20.07 31.37 -7.34
CA ALA A 247 21.47 31.37 -7.76
C ALA A 247 22.38 31.78 -6.60
N VAL A 248 23.69 31.52 -6.74
CA VAL A 248 24.74 31.65 -5.70
C VAL A 248 25.82 32.63 -6.19
N GLU A 249 26.72 33.04 -5.27
CA GLU A 249 27.81 34.03 -5.37
C GLU A 249 27.45 35.43 -4.82
N GLY A 250 28.36 36.18 -4.18
CA GLY A 250 29.71 35.86 -3.74
C GLY A 250 30.54 37.12 -3.42
N GLY A 251 31.10 37.24 -2.21
CA GLY A 251 31.87 38.43 -1.79
C GLY A 251 32.47 38.28 -0.38
N ARG A 252 33.55 39.01 -0.09
CA ARG A 252 34.41 38.82 1.11
C ARG A 252 34.76 40.12 1.83
N GLU A 253 35.03 39.98 3.14
CA GLU A 253 35.91 40.83 3.98
C GLU A 253 35.46 42.32 4.13
N THR A 254 35.80 43.10 5.17
CA THR A 254 37.02 43.18 6.00
C THR A 254 36.78 43.57 7.48
N GLU A 255 37.64 43.04 8.37
CA GLU A 255 38.22 43.68 9.58
C GLU A 255 37.39 44.05 10.84
N ALA A 256 38.11 44.12 11.97
CA ALA A 256 37.72 44.56 13.32
C ALA A 256 38.76 45.61 13.81
N PRO A 257 38.64 46.34 14.95
CA PRO A 257 38.49 45.86 16.34
C PRO A 257 37.39 46.63 17.13
N GLY A 258 37.16 46.50 18.45
CA GLY A 258 37.73 45.63 19.49
C GLY A 258 38.31 46.40 20.69
N GLU A 259 37.53 46.57 21.78
CA GLU A 259 37.96 47.23 23.02
C GLU A 259 37.43 46.52 24.29
N ARG A 260 37.86 46.92 25.50
CA ARG A 260 37.73 46.11 26.75
C ARG A 260 37.41 46.94 28.02
N LEU A 261 37.22 46.21 29.13
CA LEU A 261 37.16 46.63 30.54
C LEU A 261 35.77 47.15 31.00
N ALA A 262 35.39 47.06 32.29
CA ALA A 262 36.19 46.75 33.49
C ALA A 262 35.62 45.61 34.38
N GLN A 263 36.34 45.29 35.46
CA GLN A 263 36.18 44.09 36.30
C GLN A 263 36.05 44.45 37.79
N ALA A 264 35.05 43.89 38.49
CA ALA A 264 35.02 43.73 39.96
C ALA A 264 33.96 42.71 40.39
N ALA A 265 34.13 41.87 41.42
CA ALA A 265 35.35 41.37 42.08
C ALA A 265 35.02 40.12 42.93
N ARG A 266 35.96 39.15 43.00
CA ARG A 266 36.45 38.36 44.18
C ARG A 266 35.43 37.84 45.25
N THR A 267 35.52 36.62 45.81
CA THR A 267 36.50 35.49 45.73
C THR A 267 36.00 34.26 46.52
N ALA A 268 36.40 33.04 46.11
CA ALA A 268 36.54 31.79 46.91
C ALA A 268 35.30 31.20 47.64
N GLY A 269 35.18 29.90 47.94
CA GLY A 269 35.96 28.68 47.59
C GLY A 269 35.04 27.44 47.81
N GLU A 270 35.19 26.31 47.10
CA GLU A 270 36.01 25.13 47.50
C GLU A 270 35.75 24.66 48.95
N THR A 271 35.35 23.41 49.28
CA THR A 271 35.09 22.19 48.46
C THR A 271 34.17 21.19 49.24
N ALA A 272 33.78 20.07 48.61
CA ALA A 272 32.98 18.94 49.15
C ALA A 272 33.78 18.06 50.18
N PRO A 273 33.28 16.93 50.79
CA PRO A 273 32.13 16.08 50.44
C PRO A 273 31.27 15.53 51.62
N ALA A 274 30.58 14.41 51.39
CA ALA A 274 29.45 13.85 52.16
C ALA A 274 29.78 13.13 53.49
N GLY A 275 28.72 12.88 54.29
CA GLY A 275 28.70 12.04 55.50
C GLY A 275 27.30 11.45 55.78
N THR A 276 27.23 10.28 56.41
CA THR A 276 26.06 9.36 56.45
C THR A 276 25.24 9.42 57.76
N GLU A 277 24.09 8.73 57.78
CA GLU A 277 23.36 8.22 58.97
C GLU A 277 22.59 9.24 59.87
N ALA A 278 21.50 8.90 60.59
CA ALA A 278 20.71 7.66 60.71
C ALA A 278 19.23 7.92 61.16
N ARG A 279 18.48 6.82 61.36
CA ARG A 279 17.05 6.67 61.70
C ARG A 279 16.57 7.39 62.98
N GLY A 280 15.25 7.59 63.08
CA GLY A 280 14.54 7.84 64.36
C GLY A 280 13.02 7.68 64.23
N ASP A 281 12.43 6.72 64.95
CA ASP A 281 10.98 6.48 65.02
C ASP A 281 10.28 7.41 66.04
N GLY A 282 8.96 7.62 65.90
CA GLY A 282 8.19 8.42 66.87
C GLY A 282 6.68 8.42 66.63
N ALA A 283 5.96 7.50 67.26
CA ALA A 283 4.48 7.45 67.25
C ALA A 283 3.87 8.31 68.37
N GLY A 284 2.63 8.80 68.19
CA GLY A 284 1.87 9.55 69.20
C GLY A 284 0.37 9.30 69.11
N ASP A 285 -0.20 8.68 70.15
CA ASP A 285 -1.62 8.30 70.26
C ASP A 285 -2.41 9.26 71.18
N ALA A 286 -3.47 9.89 70.63
CA ALA A 286 -4.65 10.39 71.36
C ALA A 286 -5.78 10.65 70.33
N ARG A 287 -6.94 9.99 70.28
CA ARG A 287 -8.00 9.62 71.27
C ARG A 287 -8.99 10.74 71.62
N ARG A 288 -10.29 10.44 71.39
CA ARG A 288 -11.49 10.92 72.12
C ARG A 288 -11.85 12.41 71.97
N ASP A 289 -13.08 12.89 72.20
CA ASP A 289 -14.50 12.39 72.23
C ASP A 289 -15.37 13.69 72.10
N GLY A 290 -16.60 13.78 71.57
CA GLY A 290 -17.52 12.84 70.91
C GLY A 290 -18.96 13.42 70.81
N ALA A 291 -19.83 12.82 69.97
CA ALA A 291 -21.32 12.99 69.88
C ALA A 291 -21.99 14.26 69.27
N GLY A 292 -22.93 14.01 68.33
CA GLY A 292 -24.14 14.83 68.02
C GLY A 292 -24.01 15.96 66.97
N ASP A 293 -25.03 16.30 66.17
CA ASP A 293 -26.27 15.59 65.76
C ASP A 293 -26.84 16.23 64.47
N ALA A 294 -27.84 15.57 63.86
CA ALA A 294 -28.91 16.11 63.00
C ALA A 294 -28.67 16.45 61.50
N ARG A 295 -29.11 15.50 60.66
CA ARG A 295 -30.01 15.65 59.48
C ARG A 295 -29.48 16.21 58.15
N GLY A 296 -29.77 15.45 57.08
CA GLY A 296 -29.74 15.88 55.67
C GLY A 296 -29.94 14.70 54.72
N ASP A 297 -31.14 14.52 54.17
CA ASP A 297 -31.44 13.48 53.16
C ASP A 297 -30.75 13.77 51.81
N GLY A 298 -30.42 12.73 51.02
CA GLY A 298 -29.77 12.95 49.72
C GLY A 298 -29.33 11.69 48.94
N THR A 299 -30.28 10.81 48.63
CA THR A 299 -30.22 9.71 47.64
C THR A 299 -29.02 9.68 46.66
N GLY A 300 -28.24 8.60 46.68
CA GLY A 300 -27.18 8.31 45.70
C GLY A 300 -27.05 6.80 45.42
N THR A 301 -28.01 6.23 44.70
CA THR A 301 -28.06 4.78 44.39
C THR A 301 -27.00 4.38 43.36
N ALA A 302 -26.14 3.43 43.72
CA ALA A 302 -25.16 2.85 42.81
C ALA A 302 -25.77 1.77 41.89
N THR A 303 -25.54 1.90 40.58
CA THR A 303 -25.63 0.81 39.60
C THR A 303 -24.36 0.85 38.75
N ALA A 304 -23.39 0.00 39.04
CA ALA A 304 -23.30 -1.37 38.49
C ALA A 304 -22.89 -1.36 37.01
N ALA A 305 -21.58 -1.37 36.76
CA ALA A 305 -21.02 -1.51 35.42
C ALA A 305 -21.12 -2.98 34.96
N THR A 306 -21.97 -3.25 33.98
CA THR A 306 -22.11 -4.59 33.39
C THR A 306 -21.03 -4.83 32.35
N ALA A 307 -19.98 -5.56 32.71
CA ALA A 307 -19.01 -6.09 31.74
C ALA A 307 -19.68 -7.17 30.88
N ILE A 308 -19.77 -6.93 29.56
CA ILE A 308 -20.35 -7.89 28.62
C ILE A 308 -19.22 -8.80 28.11
N ALA A 309 -19.17 -10.04 28.60
CA ALA A 309 -18.22 -11.04 28.10
C ALA A 309 -18.67 -11.54 26.72
N ALA A 310 -18.02 -11.08 25.66
CA ALA A 310 -18.24 -11.60 24.31
C ALA A 310 -17.61 -13.00 24.18
N THR A 311 -18.39 -13.96 23.71
CA THR A 311 -17.91 -15.29 23.32
C THR A 311 -17.10 -15.18 22.02
N ALA A 312 -15.88 -15.74 22.00
CA ALA A 312 -15.05 -15.73 20.80
C ALA A 312 -15.58 -16.71 19.74
N GLU A 313 -16.02 -16.19 18.60
CA GLU A 313 -16.25 -16.98 17.38
C GLU A 313 -14.93 -17.18 16.61
N SER A 314 -14.87 -18.18 15.74
CA SER A 314 -13.65 -18.57 15.01
C SER A 314 -13.34 -17.60 13.85
N PRO A 315 -12.06 -17.31 13.53
CA PRO A 315 -11.70 -16.47 12.38
C PRO A 315 -12.33 -16.93 11.04
N ALA A 316 -12.52 -18.24 10.87
CA ALA A 316 -13.08 -18.82 9.65
C ALA A 316 -14.54 -18.38 9.36
N ASP A 317 -15.32 -18.05 10.40
CA ASP A 317 -16.73 -17.66 10.24
C ASP A 317 -16.91 -16.18 9.86
N ALA A 318 -15.83 -15.39 9.91
CA ALA A 318 -15.81 -13.99 9.47
C ALA A 318 -15.61 -13.89 7.93
N ASP A 319 -14.58 -14.57 7.40
CA ASP A 319 -14.27 -14.55 5.95
C ASP A 319 -15.43 -15.07 5.09
N VAL A 320 -16.14 -16.10 5.56
CA VAL A 320 -17.29 -16.70 4.85
C VAL A 320 -18.47 -15.73 4.69
N ARG A 321 -18.58 -14.68 5.53
CA ARG A 321 -19.60 -13.62 5.35
C ARG A 321 -19.18 -12.60 4.29
N ALA A 322 -17.91 -12.21 4.28
CA ALA A 322 -17.36 -11.29 3.27
C ALA A 322 -17.45 -11.90 1.85
N ALA A 323 -17.18 -13.20 1.71
CA ALA A 323 -17.18 -13.91 0.44
C ALA A 323 -18.57 -14.19 -0.18
N LYS A 324 -19.69 -13.79 0.45
CA LYS A 324 -21.04 -14.25 0.04
C LYS A 324 -22.10 -13.16 -0.19
N ALA A 325 -21.67 -11.91 -0.41
CA ALA A 325 -22.55 -10.78 -0.71
C ALA A 325 -22.70 -10.47 -2.23
N VAL A 326 -22.29 -11.37 -3.13
CA VAL A 326 -22.18 -11.09 -4.59
C VAL A 326 -23.27 -11.81 -5.43
N ALA A 327 -24.52 -11.39 -5.25
CA ALA A 327 -25.65 -11.55 -6.20
C ALA A 327 -26.81 -10.65 -5.72
N SER A 328 -27.54 -9.88 -6.54
CA SER A 328 -27.95 -10.10 -7.93
C SER A 328 -28.08 -8.78 -8.72
N PRO A 329 -28.09 -8.80 -10.07
CA PRO A 329 -28.19 -7.59 -10.88
C PRO A 329 -29.60 -6.97 -10.87
N GLY A 330 -29.75 -5.79 -10.25
CA GLY A 330 -30.93 -4.93 -10.36
C GLY A 330 -30.64 -3.66 -11.16
N TRP A 331 -31.56 -3.24 -12.04
CA TRP A 331 -31.44 -1.99 -12.82
C TRP A 331 -31.92 -0.75 -12.02
N GLY A 332 -31.39 -0.64 -10.82
CA GLY A 332 -31.59 0.45 -9.86
C GLY A 332 -30.60 0.25 -8.70
N PRO A 333 -30.15 1.32 -8.03
CA PRO A 333 -29.26 1.15 -6.89
C PRO A 333 -29.96 0.30 -5.81
N PRO A 334 -29.33 -0.75 -5.27
CA PRO A 334 -29.83 -1.35 -4.05
C PRO A 334 -29.88 -0.28 -2.95
N ASP A 335 -30.90 -0.35 -2.09
CA ASP A 335 -30.90 0.45 -0.87
C ASP A 335 -29.88 -0.14 0.10
N LEU A 336 -28.62 0.29 -0.04
CA LEU A 336 -27.48 -0.09 0.80
C LEU A 336 -27.59 0.46 2.24
N GLY A 337 -28.71 1.12 2.57
CA GLY A 337 -28.88 1.90 3.77
C GLY A 337 -28.08 3.20 3.75
N ALA A 338 -28.21 3.98 4.82
CA ALA A 338 -27.31 5.10 5.06
C ALA A 338 -25.88 4.57 5.36
N PRO A 339 -24.82 5.10 4.72
CA PRO A 339 -23.46 4.67 5.00
C PRO A 339 -22.91 5.30 6.29
N ALA A 340 -22.09 4.54 7.02
CA ALA A 340 -21.27 5.10 8.10
C ALA A 340 -20.29 6.12 7.50
N THR A 341 -20.44 7.40 7.85
CA THR A 341 -19.70 8.50 7.22
C THR A 341 -18.72 9.10 8.21
N PHE A 342 -17.43 8.81 8.03
CA PHE A 342 -16.36 9.34 8.86
C PHE A 342 -15.82 10.64 8.29
N VAL A 343 -16.03 11.73 9.02
CA VAL A 343 -15.32 13.01 8.82
C VAL A 343 -14.01 12.90 9.59
N LEU A 344 -12.90 12.83 8.86
CA LEU A 344 -11.56 12.67 9.42
C LEU A 344 -10.94 14.05 9.66
N LEU A 345 -10.66 14.39 10.92
CA LEU A 345 -10.05 15.65 11.32
C LEU A 345 -8.62 15.37 11.81
N ARG A 346 -7.62 15.97 11.16
CA ARG A 346 -6.28 16.04 11.73
C ARG A 346 -6.31 17.01 12.92
N HIS A 347 -5.63 16.68 14.02
CA HIS A 347 -5.41 17.60 15.14
C HIS A 347 -4.95 19.00 14.69
N GLY A 348 -5.25 20.03 15.51
CA GLY A 348 -4.70 21.37 15.34
C GLY A 348 -3.18 21.40 15.52
N GLU A 349 -2.53 22.48 15.09
CA GLU A 349 -1.07 22.64 15.19
C GLU A 349 -0.53 22.41 16.63
N THR A 350 0.58 21.68 16.73
CA THR A 350 1.41 21.55 17.95
C THR A 350 2.75 22.26 17.76
N PRO A 351 3.52 22.59 18.82
CA PRO A 351 4.85 23.22 18.69
C PRO A 351 5.85 22.45 17.80
N LEU A 352 5.66 21.14 17.60
CA LEU A 352 6.46 20.29 16.72
C LEU A 352 6.02 20.34 15.25
N THR A 353 4.78 20.76 14.98
CA THR A 353 4.15 20.70 13.64
C THR A 353 4.82 21.64 12.62
N PRO A 354 5.09 22.93 12.90
CA PRO A 354 5.81 23.81 11.97
C PRO A 354 7.24 23.34 11.69
N GLN A 355 7.87 22.66 12.67
CA GLN A 355 9.23 22.13 12.58
C GLN A 355 9.33 20.84 11.74
N LYS A 356 8.18 20.25 11.34
CA LYS A 356 8.11 18.94 10.67
C LYS A 356 8.88 17.84 11.42
N ARG A 357 8.79 17.87 12.75
CA ARG A 357 9.34 16.81 13.62
C ARG A 357 8.37 15.64 13.69
N PHE A 358 8.90 14.42 13.75
CA PHE A 358 8.11 13.23 14.08
C PHE A 358 7.49 13.41 15.47
N SER A 359 6.22 13.03 15.61
CA SER A 359 5.44 13.13 16.84
C SER A 359 4.34 12.08 16.74
N GLY A 360 4.72 10.85 17.12
CA GLY A 360 3.93 9.64 17.04
C GLY A 360 3.17 9.36 18.32
N SER A 361 3.18 8.10 18.76
CA SER A 361 2.57 7.67 20.02
C SER A 361 3.55 7.15 21.08
N GLY A 362 4.81 6.85 20.74
CA GLY A 362 5.85 6.52 21.73
C GLY A 362 6.62 7.74 22.25
N GLY A 363 6.57 8.85 21.51
CA GLY A 363 7.26 10.10 21.84
C GLY A 363 6.57 10.99 22.88
N SER A 364 7.02 12.24 22.94
CA SER A 364 6.33 13.30 23.69
C SER A 364 4.92 13.53 23.12
N ASP A 365 3.93 13.72 23.99
CA ASP A 365 2.56 14.05 23.60
C ASP A 365 2.22 15.52 23.89
N PRO A 366 2.58 16.47 23.00
CA PRO A 366 2.32 17.88 23.21
C PRO A 366 0.85 18.24 22.99
N SER A 367 0.33 19.11 23.85
CA SER A 367 -0.88 19.91 23.61
C SER A 367 -0.76 20.82 22.38
N LEU A 368 -1.87 21.44 21.99
CA LEU A 368 -1.92 22.39 20.88
C LEU A 368 -1.08 23.65 21.12
N SER A 369 -0.59 24.27 20.04
CA SER A 369 -0.13 25.66 20.06
C SER A 369 -1.33 26.62 20.19
N PRO A 370 -1.13 27.93 20.46
CA PRO A 370 -2.22 28.91 20.38
C PRO A 370 -2.92 28.90 19.01
N VAL A 371 -2.13 28.84 17.93
CA VAL A 371 -2.60 28.70 16.55
C VAL A 371 -3.40 27.40 16.36
N GLY A 372 -2.96 26.30 16.97
CA GLY A 372 -3.70 25.03 16.96
C GLY A 372 -5.08 25.09 17.61
N ARG A 373 -5.25 25.91 18.66
CA ARG A 373 -6.56 26.15 19.28
C ARG A 373 -7.45 27.02 18.40
N GLU A 374 -6.92 28.09 17.81
CA GLU A 374 -7.66 28.91 16.84
C GLU A 374 -8.11 28.09 15.61
N GLN A 375 -7.25 27.19 15.12
CA GLN A 375 -7.58 26.24 14.06
C GLN A 375 -8.72 25.29 14.48
N ALA A 376 -8.69 24.75 15.70
CA ALA A 376 -9.75 23.88 16.22
C ALA A 376 -11.09 24.63 16.38
N GLU A 377 -11.08 25.87 16.86
CA GLU A 377 -12.28 26.74 16.93
C GLU A 377 -12.86 27.03 15.53
N LYS A 378 -12.01 27.29 14.53
CA LYS A 378 -12.43 27.46 13.14
C LYS A 378 -13.05 26.19 12.56
N VAL A 379 -12.52 25.00 12.87
CA VAL A 379 -13.15 23.71 12.54
C VAL A 379 -14.49 23.56 13.24
N ALA A 380 -14.55 23.82 14.55
CA ALA A 380 -15.74 23.71 15.36
C ALA A 380 -16.89 24.58 14.82
N ALA A 381 -16.60 25.83 14.47
CA ALA A 381 -17.55 26.74 13.82
C ALA A 381 -17.95 26.28 12.41
N SER A 382 -17.05 25.63 11.65
CA SER A 382 -17.35 25.07 10.32
C SER A 382 -18.31 23.88 10.40
N LEU A 383 -18.04 22.93 11.31
CA LEU A 383 -18.87 21.75 11.52
C LEU A 383 -20.23 22.12 12.13
N ALA A 384 -20.28 23.09 13.04
CA ALA A 384 -21.53 23.61 13.60
C ALA A 384 -22.45 24.25 12.53
N ARG A 385 -21.89 24.86 11.48
CA ARG A 385 -22.68 25.37 10.33
C ARG A 385 -23.16 24.26 9.39
N ARG A 386 -22.47 23.10 9.34
CA ARG A 386 -22.90 21.94 8.54
C ARG A 386 -23.99 21.16 9.26
N GLY A 387 -23.94 21.05 10.59
CA GLY A 387 -24.97 20.43 11.42
C GLY A 387 -25.10 18.90 11.28
N THR A 388 -24.15 18.24 10.62
CA THR A 388 -24.22 16.81 10.27
C THR A 388 -23.46 15.88 11.21
N ILE A 389 -22.67 16.38 12.18
CA ILE A 389 -21.90 15.50 13.07
C ILE A 389 -22.79 15.01 14.21
N GLU A 390 -22.87 13.71 14.42
CA GLU A 390 -23.71 13.08 15.45
C GLU A 390 -22.93 12.45 16.61
N ALA A 391 -21.63 12.25 16.43
CA ALA A 391 -20.72 11.67 17.43
C ALA A 391 -19.28 12.12 17.16
N ILE A 392 -18.46 12.16 18.21
CA ILE A 392 -17.03 12.47 18.11
C ILE A 392 -16.24 11.34 18.76
N VAL A 393 -15.23 10.84 18.05
CA VAL A 393 -14.25 9.87 18.56
C VAL A 393 -12.85 10.44 18.34
N ALA A 394 -11.98 10.35 19.36
CA ALA A 394 -10.63 10.89 19.31
C ALA A 394 -9.57 9.82 19.61
N SER A 395 -8.39 10.00 19.04
CA SER A 395 -7.18 9.35 19.56
C SER A 395 -6.89 9.78 21.00
N PRO A 396 -6.32 8.89 21.85
CA PRO A 396 -5.98 9.18 23.25
C PRO A 396 -4.98 10.32 23.47
N LEU A 397 -4.24 10.71 22.44
CA LEU A 397 -3.16 11.71 22.54
C LEU A 397 -3.73 13.12 22.80
N ALA A 398 -3.00 13.93 23.57
CA ALA A 398 -3.43 15.22 24.11
C ALA A 398 -3.86 16.20 23.00
N ARG A 399 -3.07 16.32 21.93
CA ARG A 399 -3.40 17.13 20.75
C ARG A 399 -4.72 16.77 20.10
N THR A 400 -5.06 15.48 20.02
CA THR A 400 -6.34 15.02 19.44
C THR A 400 -7.49 15.17 20.41
N ARG A 401 -7.29 14.89 21.71
CA ARG A 401 -8.31 15.11 22.75
C ARG A 401 -8.64 16.59 22.95
N GLU A 402 -7.66 17.48 22.89
CA GLU A 402 -7.86 18.93 22.99
C GLU A 402 -8.57 19.48 21.74
N THR A 403 -8.16 19.05 20.54
CA THR A 403 -8.87 19.40 19.28
C THR A 403 -10.32 18.91 19.33
N ALA A 404 -10.55 17.67 19.78
CA ALA A 404 -11.88 17.09 19.90
C ALA A 404 -12.74 17.81 20.95
N GLY A 405 -12.17 18.16 22.11
CA GLY A 405 -12.86 18.86 23.20
C GLY A 405 -13.36 20.25 22.80
N ILE A 406 -12.57 21.00 22.00
CA ILE A 406 -12.98 22.30 21.44
C ILE A 406 -14.18 22.13 20.51
N VAL A 407 -14.13 21.15 19.60
CA VAL A 407 -15.25 20.86 18.68
C VAL A 407 -16.49 20.35 19.44
N ALA A 408 -16.30 19.47 20.42
CA ALA A 408 -17.33 18.91 21.29
C ALA A 408 -18.11 19.98 22.05
N ALA A 409 -17.40 20.89 22.72
CA ALA A 409 -18.01 22.01 23.45
C ALA A 409 -18.86 22.92 22.53
N ARG A 410 -18.45 23.08 21.26
CA ARG A 410 -19.19 23.89 20.28
C ARG A 410 -20.39 23.18 19.66
N LEU A 411 -20.39 21.85 19.60
CA LEU A 411 -21.47 21.02 19.03
C LEU A 411 -22.46 20.50 20.07
N GLY A 412 -22.09 20.47 21.36
CA GLY A 412 -22.90 19.86 22.41
C GLY A 412 -22.88 18.33 22.38
N LEU A 413 -21.72 17.75 22.04
CA LEU A 413 -21.51 16.30 21.94
C LEU A 413 -20.40 15.83 22.89
N ASP A 414 -20.46 14.59 23.34
CA ASP A 414 -19.37 13.93 24.07
C ASP A 414 -18.25 13.44 23.12
N VAL A 415 -17.06 13.20 23.68
CA VAL A 415 -15.90 12.64 22.97
C VAL A 415 -15.60 11.24 23.51
N ALA A 416 -15.81 10.22 22.67
CA ALA A 416 -15.27 8.88 22.91
C ALA A 416 -13.76 8.85 22.61
N VAL A 417 -13.02 7.97 23.28
CA VAL A 417 -11.58 7.74 23.01
C VAL A 417 -11.39 6.34 22.43
N GLU A 418 -10.62 6.23 21.34
CA GLU A 418 -10.28 4.98 20.68
C GLU A 418 -8.76 4.90 20.47
N GLU A 419 -8.13 3.95 21.17
CA GLU A 419 -6.68 3.67 21.08
C GLU A 419 -6.25 3.39 19.64
N GLY A 420 -7.08 2.70 18.85
CA GLY A 420 -6.83 2.40 17.45
C GLY A 420 -6.59 3.61 16.56
N LEU A 421 -7.04 4.82 16.97
CA LEU A 421 -6.84 6.06 16.22
C LEU A 421 -5.49 6.77 16.49
N ARG A 422 -4.61 6.24 17.36
CA ARG A 422 -3.30 6.86 17.66
C ARG A 422 -2.38 6.96 16.44
N GLU A 423 -1.52 7.98 16.40
CA GLU A 423 -0.47 8.11 15.37
C GLU A 423 0.47 6.90 15.41
N THR A 424 1.08 6.57 14.28
CA THR A 424 2.19 5.61 14.19
C THR A 424 3.26 5.91 15.24
N ASP A 425 3.75 4.89 15.93
CA ASP A 425 4.91 5.04 16.82
C ASP A 425 6.20 5.14 15.99
N PHE A 426 6.98 6.21 16.18
CA PHE A 426 8.22 6.45 15.44
C PHE A 426 9.50 6.06 16.19
N GLY A 427 9.39 5.47 17.39
CA GLY A 427 10.53 4.93 18.13
C GLY A 427 11.64 5.95 18.39
N ALA A 428 12.90 5.60 18.05
CA ALA A 428 14.05 6.49 18.23
C ALA A 428 14.04 7.77 17.36
N TRP A 429 13.09 7.89 16.41
CA TRP A 429 12.92 9.10 15.61
C TRP A 429 11.99 10.13 16.25
N GLU A 430 11.34 9.80 17.37
CA GLU A 430 10.39 10.68 18.04
C GLU A 430 11.00 12.04 18.42
N GLY A 431 10.31 13.11 18.08
CA GLY A 431 10.79 14.49 18.24
C GLY A 431 11.88 14.92 17.26
N LEU A 432 12.40 14.07 16.38
CA LEU A 432 13.45 14.42 15.42
C LEU A 432 12.87 15.01 14.12
N THR A 433 13.64 15.84 13.40
CA THR A 433 13.29 16.23 12.01
C THR A 433 13.68 15.15 11.01
N PHE A 434 13.06 15.13 9.83
CA PHE A 434 13.44 14.21 8.74
C PHE A 434 14.94 14.32 8.35
N GLY A 435 15.52 15.53 8.42
CA GLY A 435 16.96 15.73 8.24
C GLY A 435 17.77 15.08 9.35
N GLU A 436 17.43 15.39 10.61
CA GLU A 436 18.06 14.78 11.80
C GLU A 436 17.95 13.25 11.87
N VAL A 437 16.90 12.66 11.28
CA VAL A 437 16.75 11.20 11.12
C VAL A 437 17.70 10.71 10.04
N ARG A 438 17.70 11.31 8.84
CA ARG A 438 18.62 10.91 7.75
C ARG A 438 20.09 10.98 8.17
N ASP A 439 20.45 11.98 8.97
CA ASP A 439 21.82 12.22 9.39
C ASP A 439 22.26 11.27 10.55
N ARG A 440 21.32 10.66 11.29
CA ARG A 440 21.59 9.74 12.42
C ARG A 440 21.28 8.27 12.14
N TYR A 441 20.27 8.00 11.32
CA TYR A 441 19.67 6.71 11.02
C TYR A 441 19.46 6.52 9.49
N PRO A 442 20.49 6.74 8.64
CA PRO A 442 20.32 6.73 7.18
C PRO A 442 19.78 5.39 6.65
N ALA A 443 20.33 4.27 7.13
CA ALA A 443 19.91 2.94 6.68
C ALA A 443 18.45 2.61 7.05
N ASP A 444 18.04 2.96 8.26
CA ASP A 444 16.67 2.80 8.74
C ASP A 444 15.69 3.64 7.90
N LEU A 445 16.07 4.87 7.57
CA LEU A 445 15.26 5.77 6.76
C LEU A 445 15.14 5.27 5.32
N ASP A 446 16.22 4.82 4.71
CA ASP A 446 16.21 4.22 3.37
C ASP A 446 15.32 2.95 3.34
N ALA A 447 15.40 2.10 4.38
CA ALA A 447 14.55 0.92 4.51
C ALA A 447 13.05 1.27 4.66
N TRP A 448 12.72 2.27 5.49
CA TRP A 448 11.36 2.74 5.75
C TRP A 448 10.72 3.49 4.57
N LEU A 449 11.54 4.13 3.73
CA LEU A 449 11.09 4.70 2.46
C LEU A 449 10.93 3.64 1.36
N ALA A 450 11.67 2.52 1.44
CA ALA A 450 11.63 1.42 0.48
C ALA A 450 10.56 0.36 0.78
N SER A 451 10.18 0.15 2.05
CA SER A 451 9.21 -0.87 2.47
C SER A 451 8.21 -0.35 3.51
N PRO A 452 6.90 -0.57 3.35
CA PRO A 452 5.90 -0.26 4.37
C PRO A 452 5.97 -1.19 5.59
N GLU A 453 6.70 -2.30 5.52
CA GLU A 453 6.90 -3.26 6.61
C GLU A 453 8.08 -2.91 7.53
N ALA A 454 8.98 -2.03 7.11
CA ALA A 454 10.13 -1.64 7.91
C ALA A 454 9.71 -0.80 9.13
N GLU A 455 10.32 -1.10 10.28
CA GLU A 455 10.07 -0.44 11.56
C GLU A 455 11.21 0.54 11.91
N PRO A 456 10.91 1.69 12.53
CA PRO A 456 11.95 2.58 13.07
C PRO A 456 12.76 1.90 14.18
N THR A 457 14.08 2.15 14.22
CA THR A 457 14.96 1.68 15.30
C THR A 457 14.45 2.10 16.68
N GLY A 458 14.66 1.23 17.67
CA GLY A 458 14.23 1.44 19.06
C GLY A 458 12.88 0.81 19.41
N GLY A 459 12.18 0.26 18.41
CA GLY A 459 10.81 -0.21 18.53
C GLY A 459 9.82 0.89 18.17
N GLY A 460 8.89 0.58 17.28
CA GLY A 460 7.88 1.51 16.75
C GLY A 460 6.87 0.73 15.91
N GLU A 461 6.12 1.43 15.06
CA GLU A 461 5.18 0.78 14.13
C GLU A 461 5.62 0.98 12.68
N SER A 462 5.62 -0.12 11.91
CA SER A 462 5.63 -0.06 10.46
C SER A 462 4.31 0.50 9.92
N PHE A 463 4.30 0.93 8.65
CA PHE A 463 3.06 1.32 7.99
C PHE A 463 2.10 0.13 7.83
N THR A 464 2.62 -1.10 7.67
CA THR A 464 1.83 -2.33 7.67
C THR A 464 1.16 -2.59 9.03
N ALA A 465 1.90 -2.48 10.14
CA ALA A 465 1.32 -2.60 11.48
C ALA A 465 0.25 -1.54 11.76
N THR A 466 0.53 -0.28 11.38
CA THR A 466 -0.45 0.82 11.41
C THR A 466 -1.68 0.49 10.55
N GLY A 467 -1.48 -0.09 9.35
CA GLY A 467 -2.52 -0.54 8.43
C GLY A 467 -3.49 -1.53 9.04
N VAL A 468 -2.97 -2.61 9.65
CA VAL A 468 -3.77 -3.63 10.34
C VAL A 468 -4.55 -3.02 11.50
N ARG A 469 -3.90 -2.19 12.34
CA ARG A 469 -4.55 -1.48 13.45
C ARG A 469 -5.70 -0.59 12.97
N ILE A 470 -5.50 0.18 11.90
CA ILE A 470 -6.52 1.10 11.38
C ILE A 470 -7.66 0.34 10.68
N ALA A 471 -7.39 -0.75 9.98
CA ALA A 471 -8.44 -1.61 9.41
C ALA A 471 -9.34 -2.20 10.51
N ALA A 472 -8.75 -2.84 11.53
CA ALA A 472 -9.49 -3.39 12.67
C ALA A 472 -10.22 -2.31 13.50
N THR A 473 -9.80 -1.05 13.41
CA THR A 473 -10.47 0.10 14.05
C THR A 473 -11.61 0.64 13.20
N ARG A 474 -11.40 0.78 11.89
CA ARG A 474 -12.42 1.11 10.88
C ARG A 474 -13.62 0.19 11.03
N ASP A 475 -13.39 -1.13 11.06
CA ASP A 475 -14.49 -2.10 11.00
C ASP A 475 -15.34 -2.10 12.28
N ARG A 476 -14.69 -1.97 13.45
CA ARG A 476 -15.39 -1.73 14.73
C ARG A 476 -16.23 -0.45 14.70
N LEU A 477 -15.67 0.65 14.20
CA LEU A 477 -16.37 1.94 14.12
C LEU A 477 -17.50 1.95 13.07
N VAL A 478 -17.33 1.27 11.94
CA VAL A 478 -18.36 1.18 10.88
C VAL A 478 -19.56 0.40 11.40
N SER A 479 -19.33 -0.69 12.14
CA SER A 479 -20.40 -1.43 12.81
C SER A 479 -21.07 -0.62 13.93
N ALA A 480 -20.29 0.10 14.76
CA ALA A 480 -20.82 0.87 15.90
C ALA A 480 -21.59 2.14 15.49
N TYR A 481 -21.31 2.69 14.31
CA TYR A 481 -21.89 3.94 13.81
C TYR A 481 -22.52 3.78 12.40
N ALA A 482 -23.07 2.60 12.12
CA ALA A 482 -23.81 2.33 10.88
C ALA A 482 -24.91 3.38 10.64
N GLY A 483 -24.95 3.95 9.43
CA GLY A 483 -25.91 5.00 9.06
C GLY A 483 -25.64 6.40 9.62
N ARG A 484 -24.59 6.59 10.43
CA ARG A 484 -24.33 7.85 11.14
C ARG A 484 -23.11 8.59 10.60
N THR A 485 -23.09 9.90 10.79
CA THR A 485 -21.94 10.75 10.47
C THR A 485 -21.13 11.09 11.73
N VAL A 486 -19.88 10.66 11.76
CA VAL A 486 -18.98 10.69 12.93
C VAL A 486 -17.75 11.52 12.63
N LEU A 487 -17.31 12.35 13.59
CA LEU A 487 -16.03 13.03 13.54
C LEU A 487 -14.95 12.15 14.18
N LEU A 488 -13.95 11.70 13.40
CA LEU A 488 -12.78 10.99 13.91
C LEU A 488 -11.59 11.96 13.99
N VAL A 489 -11.15 12.29 15.21
CA VAL A 489 -10.07 13.24 15.48
C VAL A 489 -8.76 12.50 15.70
N SER A 490 -7.86 12.59 14.73
CA SER A 490 -6.66 11.74 14.61
C SER A 490 -5.48 12.50 13.99
N HIS A 491 -4.53 11.77 13.41
CA HIS A 491 -3.19 12.25 13.03
C HIS A 491 -2.87 11.97 11.56
N VAL A 492 -1.63 12.17 11.14
CA VAL A 492 -1.24 12.13 9.72
C VAL A 492 -1.34 10.71 9.17
N THR A 493 -0.74 9.71 9.81
CA THR A 493 -0.73 8.35 9.24
C THR A 493 -2.10 7.69 9.30
N PRO A 494 -2.81 7.61 10.45
CA PRO A 494 -4.17 7.09 10.52
C PRO A 494 -5.12 7.61 9.44
N ILE A 495 -5.18 8.94 9.24
CA ILE A 495 -6.10 9.55 8.28
C ILE A 495 -5.73 9.17 6.84
N LYS A 496 -4.43 9.17 6.51
CA LYS A 496 -3.95 8.66 5.22
C LYS A 496 -4.26 7.18 5.02
N THR A 497 -4.15 6.36 6.06
CA THR A 497 -4.46 4.93 6.03
C THR A 497 -5.97 4.69 5.82
N PHE A 498 -6.86 5.41 6.52
CA PHE A 498 -8.30 5.36 6.24
C PHE A 498 -8.61 5.66 4.76
N LEU A 499 -7.97 6.69 4.20
CA LEU A 499 -8.13 7.10 2.80
C LEU A 499 -7.54 6.08 1.81
N GLN A 500 -6.35 5.54 2.09
CA GLN A 500 -5.66 4.54 1.29
C GLN A 500 -6.46 3.23 1.23
N LEU A 501 -6.95 2.74 2.37
CA LEU A 501 -7.85 1.59 2.45
C LEU A 501 -9.17 1.84 1.70
N ALA A 502 -9.78 3.02 1.87
CA ALA A 502 -11.05 3.37 1.22
C ALA A 502 -10.96 3.54 -0.31
N LEU A 503 -9.78 3.88 -0.83
CA LEU A 503 -9.51 3.93 -2.28
C LEU A 503 -9.07 2.58 -2.85
N GLY A 504 -8.77 1.58 -2.00
CA GLY A 504 -8.06 0.36 -2.41
C GLY A 504 -6.71 0.67 -3.06
N ALA A 505 -6.02 1.71 -2.58
CA ALA A 505 -4.76 2.20 -3.12
C ALA A 505 -3.55 1.47 -2.50
N PRO A 506 -2.41 1.35 -3.20
CA PRO A 506 -1.23 0.67 -2.67
C PRO A 506 -0.53 1.50 -1.57
N PRO A 507 0.23 0.88 -0.64
CA PRO A 507 0.77 1.53 0.57
C PRO A 507 1.62 2.78 0.31
N GLU A 508 2.40 2.83 -0.77
CA GLU A 508 3.24 4.00 -1.10
C GLU A 508 2.42 5.27 -1.38
N SER A 509 1.09 5.14 -1.55
CA SER A 509 0.16 6.27 -1.61
C SER A 509 0.19 7.14 -0.35
N LEU A 510 0.57 6.59 0.81
CA LEU A 510 0.75 7.34 2.06
C LEU A 510 1.79 8.47 1.88
N PHE A 511 2.85 8.26 1.09
CA PHE A 511 3.87 9.28 0.78
C PHE A 511 3.37 10.35 -0.21
N ARG A 512 2.32 10.05 -0.97
CA ARG A 512 1.75 10.93 -2.02
C ARG A 512 0.59 11.80 -1.53
N MET A 513 0.16 11.62 -0.27
CA MET A 513 -0.87 12.42 0.38
C MET A 513 -0.26 13.54 1.25
N GLU A 514 -0.77 14.76 1.14
CA GLU A 514 -0.51 15.85 2.08
C GLU A 514 -1.72 16.08 2.99
N LEU A 515 -1.50 16.34 4.29
CA LEU A 515 -2.55 16.67 5.27
C LEU A 515 -2.11 17.85 6.14
N SER A 516 -2.80 18.98 6.02
CA SER A 516 -2.56 20.18 6.81
C SER A 516 -3.08 20.03 8.24
N ALA A 517 -2.53 20.78 9.20
CA ALA A 517 -3.09 20.84 10.55
C ALA A 517 -4.56 21.32 10.50
N ALA A 518 -5.44 20.73 11.31
CA ALA A 518 -6.88 20.98 11.29
C ALA A 518 -7.59 20.81 9.92
N SER A 519 -7.01 20.03 9.00
CA SER A 519 -7.67 19.68 7.73
C SER A 519 -8.79 18.68 7.92
N LEU A 520 -9.86 18.79 7.12
CA LEU A 520 -10.96 17.84 7.05
C LEU A 520 -10.83 16.94 5.81
N SER A 521 -11.00 15.64 6.00
CA SER A 521 -11.24 14.65 4.93
C SER A 521 -12.54 13.89 5.24
N ALA A 522 -13.10 13.15 4.30
CA ALA A 522 -14.36 12.42 4.53
C ALA A 522 -14.43 11.12 3.72
N VAL A 523 -14.87 10.05 4.38
CA VAL A 523 -15.09 8.73 3.80
C VAL A 523 -16.46 8.21 4.20
N ALA A 524 -17.18 7.59 3.28
CA ALA A 524 -18.40 6.85 3.56
C ALA A 524 -18.21 5.35 3.30
N TYR A 525 -18.63 4.52 4.23
CA TYR A 525 -18.58 3.05 4.18
C TYR A 525 -19.98 2.46 4.14
N TYR A 526 -20.20 1.53 3.23
CA TYR A 526 -21.50 0.96 2.86
C TYR A 526 -21.61 -0.51 3.33
N ALA A 527 -22.84 -1.01 3.47
CA ALA A 527 -23.11 -2.33 4.03
C ALA A 527 -22.63 -3.51 3.16
N ASP A 528 -22.33 -3.26 1.89
CA ASP A 528 -21.71 -4.20 0.94
C ASP A 528 -20.17 -4.24 1.02
N GLY A 529 -19.56 -3.50 1.97
CA GLY A 529 -18.12 -3.31 2.07
C GLY A 529 -17.57 -2.22 1.14
N GLY A 530 -18.42 -1.58 0.34
CA GLY A 530 -18.05 -0.45 -0.51
C GLY A 530 -17.57 0.77 0.28
N ALA A 531 -16.65 1.53 -0.30
CA ALA A 531 -16.12 2.75 0.31
C ALA A 531 -16.04 3.89 -0.70
N SER A 532 -16.23 5.13 -0.23
CA SER A 532 -16.22 6.33 -1.06
C SER A 532 -15.52 7.48 -0.32
N VAL A 533 -14.36 7.91 -0.82
CA VAL A 533 -13.71 9.15 -0.36
C VAL A 533 -14.43 10.34 -0.98
N ARG A 534 -15.08 11.14 -0.13
CA ARG A 534 -15.89 12.30 -0.51
C ARG A 534 -15.15 13.63 -0.35
N LEU A 535 -14.08 13.67 0.45
CA LEU A 535 -13.30 14.88 0.72
C LEU A 535 -11.86 14.53 1.15
N PHE A 536 -10.90 15.38 0.78
CA PHE A 536 -9.49 15.24 1.14
C PHE A 536 -8.83 16.60 1.41
N ASN A 537 -8.06 16.69 2.51
CA ASN A 537 -7.25 17.84 2.93
C ASN A 537 -7.95 19.22 2.80
N GLU A 538 -9.22 19.31 3.18
CA GLU A 538 -10.03 20.53 3.07
C GLU A 538 -9.70 21.50 4.23
N THR A 539 -9.43 22.77 3.89
CA THR A 539 -8.91 23.81 4.80
C THR A 539 -9.54 25.19 4.59
N SER A 540 -10.68 25.28 3.88
CA SER A 540 -11.34 26.56 3.58
C SER A 540 -11.82 27.29 4.84
N HIS A 541 -12.17 26.56 5.90
CA HIS A 541 -12.53 27.11 7.20
C HIS A 541 -11.40 27.82 7.93
N LEU A 542 -10.14 27.65 7.51
CA LEU A 542 -8.99 28.33 8.11
C LEU A 542 -8.77 29.74 7.54
N ARG A 543 -9.36 30.04 6.38
CA ARG A 543 -9.17 31.28 5.60
C ARG A 543 -10.09 32.41 6.04
#